data_AF-A0A068FMM1-F1
#
_entry.id   AF-A0A068FMM1-F1
#
_cell.length_a   1.000
_cell.length_b   1.000
_cell.length_c   1.000
_cell.angle_alpha   90.00
_cell.angle_beta   90.00
_cell.angle_gamma   90.00
#
_symmetry.space_group_name_H-M   'P 1'
#
loop_
_entity.id
_entity.type
_entity.pdbx_description
1 polymer ?
#
loop_
_entity_poly.entity_id
_entity_poly.type
_entity_poly.pdbx_seq_one_letter_code
_entity_poly.pdbx_strand_id
1 'polypeptide(L)'
;MASSPLLKSSKLGIYSRKCLKTLSQHRTFTTQLTEQQVCIQEMARNFASEHLKPNAAKHDTEARFPFEPIKKLASMGLMGACVDPKKGGLGLDYLSLALAVEELSR
;
A
#
# COMPACT_ATOMS: atom_id res chain seq x y z
N MET A 1 -47.96 -0.33 -20.02
CA MET A 1 -46.88 -1.26 -19.63
C MET A 1 -45.89 -1.36 -20.77
N ALA A 2 -44.60 -1.18 -20.45
CA ALA A 2 -43.44 -1.42 -21.31
C ALA A 2 -43.36 -0.63 -22.64
N SER A 3 -42.99 0.65 -22.54
CA SER A 3 -42.41 1.37 -23.67
C SER A 3 -40.89 1.42 -23.47
N SER A 4 -40.22 0.39 -23.99
CA SER A 4 -38.79 0.47 -24.29
C SER A 4 -38.66 0.72 -25.79
N PRO A 5 -38.54 1.97 -26.26
CA PRO A 5 -38.07 2.21 -27.60
C PRO A 5 -36.55 2.09 -27.58
N LEU A 6 -36.13 0.95 -28.12
CA LEU A 6 -34.78 0.65 -28.58
C LEU A 6 -34.09 1.87 -29.21
N LEU A 7 -32.86 2.12 -28.73
CA LEU A 7 -31.67 1.93 -29.56
C LEU A 7 -31.91 2.20 -31.06
N LYS A 8 -32.10 3.47 -31.40
CA LYS A 8 -31.84 3.95 -32.75
C LYS A 8 -30.83 5.07 -32.66
N SER A 9 -29.58 4.63 -32.85
CA SER A 9 -28.51 5.31 -33.57
C SER A 9 -28.69 6.81 -33.78
N SER A 10 -27.83 7.60 -33.14
CA SER A 10 -26.94 8.50 -33.88
C SER A 10 -26.17 9.38 -32.89
N LYS A 11 -24.85 9.44 -33.10
CA LYS A 11 -23.91 10.36 -32.46
C LYS A 11 -23.53 10.02 -31.01
N LEU A 12 -22.52 9.14 -30.91
CA LEU A 12 -21.40 9.24 -29.97
C LEU A 12 -20.92 10.70 -29.90
N GLY A 13 -21.60 11.53 -29.12
CA GLY A 13 -21.40 12.98 -29.21
C GLY A 13 -21.97 13.75 -28.04
N ILE A 14 -22.23 13.14 -26.89
CA ILE A 14 -22.62 13.89 -25.69
C ILE A 14 -22.22 13.15 -24.41
N TYR A 15 -20.96 12.73 -24.25
CA TYR A 15 -20.41 12.70 -22.89
C TYR A 15 -20.27 14.16 -22.45
N SER A 16 -21.39 14.70 -21.97
CA SER A 16 -21.48 16.02 -21.38
C SER A 16 -20.35 16.16 -20.37
N ARG A 17 -19.53 17.20 -20.53
CA ARG A 17 -18.46 17.55 -19.57
C ARG A 17 -18.96 17.66 -18.13
N LYS A 18 -20.28 17.73 -17.93
CA LYS A 18 -20.95 17.68 -16.63
C LYS A 18 -20.80 16.33 -15.92
N CYS A 19 -20.69 15.21 -16.65
CA CYS A 19 -20.45 13.88 -16.06
C CYS A 19 -18.99 13.73 -15.61
N LEU A 20 -18.03 14.31 -16.35
CA LEU A 20 -16.62 14.32 -15.94
C LEU A 20 -16.36 15.18 -14.69
N LYS A 21 -17.17 16.20 -14.43
CA LYS A 21 -17.04 17.03 -13.21
C LYS A 21 -17.51 16.31 -11.94
N THR A 22 -18.47 15.39 -12.03
CA THR A 22 -18.90 14.60 -10.86
C THR A 22 -17.92 13.47 -10.54
N LEU A 23 -17.18 12.96 -11.52
CA LEU A 23 -16.12 11.96 -11.31
C LEU A 23 -14.87 12.53 -10.62
N SER A 24 -14.76 13.86 -10.49
CA SER A 24 -13.69 14.56 -9.78
C SER A 24 -14.08 15.00 -8.37
N GLN A 25 -15.15 14.47 -7.79
CA GLN A 25 -15.52 14.76 -6.41
C GLN A 25 -14.65 13.93 -5.45
N HIS A 26 -13.45 14.46 -5.20
CA HIS A 26 -12.61 14.25 -4.02
C HIS A 26 -12.37 12.80 -3.56
N ARG A 27 -11.36 12.14 -4.14
CA ARG A 27 -10.49 11.28 -3.33
C ARG A 27 -9.62 12.19 -2.45
N THR A 28 -10.21 12.83 -1.45
CA THR A 28 -9.40 13.37 -0.34
C THR A 28 -8.95 12.18 0.49
N PHE A 29 -7.90 11.50 0.02
CA PHE A 29 -7.09 10.66 0.89
C PHE A 29 -6.45 11.62 1.87
N THR A 30 -6.90 11.62 3.13
CA THR A 30 -6.26 12.43 4.17
C THR A 30 -4.78 12.04 4.21
N THR A 31 -3.91 12.97 3.81
CA THR A 31 -2.45 12.74 3.75
C THR A 31 -1.79 12.74 5.13
N GLN A 32 -2.55 13.10 6.17
CA GLN A 32 -2.07 13.04 7.55
C GLN A 32 -2.09 11.61 8.06
N LEU A 33 -0.89 11.09 8.32
CA LEU A 33 -0.67 9.85 9.06
C LEU A 33 -0.80 10.10 10.57
N THR A 34 -1.18 9.07 11.32
CA THR A 34 -1.09 9.11 12.78
C THR A 34 0.37 9.07 13.23
N GLU A 35 0.67 9.51 14.45
CA GLU A 35 2.04 9.45 15.01
C GLU A 35 2.59 8.01 14.98
N GLN A 36 1.73 7.02 15.25
CA GLN A 36 2.10 5.61 15.18
C GLN A 36 2.45 5.18 13.75
N GLN A 37 1.67 5.61 12.75
CA GLN A 37 1.94 5.33 11.34
C GLN A 37 3.22 6.00 10.85
N VAL A 38 3.48 7.25 11.26
CA VAL A 38 4.75 7.95 10.97
C VAL A 38 5.93 7.19 11.56
N CYS A 39 5.83 6.77 12.82
CA CYS A 39 6.89 6.00 13.48
C CYS A 39 7.17 4.68 12.76
N ILE A 40 6.14 3.93 12.35
CA ILE A 40 6.29 2.70 11.58
C ILE A 40 6.95 2.97 10.22
N GLN A 41 6.53 4.03 9.53
CA GLN A 41 7.13 4.42 8.25
C GLN A 41 8.62 4.73 8.41
N GLU A 42 9.01 5.57 9.37
CA GLU A 42 10.40 5.94 9.62
C GLU A 42 11.26 4.72 10.00
N MET A 43 10.73 3.85 10.85
CA MET A 43 11.40 2.61 11.25
C MET A 43 11.65 1.69 10.06
N ALA A 44 10.65 1.48 9.20
CA ALA A 44 10.77 0.65 8.01
C ALA A 44 11.76 1.26 6.99
N ARG A 45 11.74 2.58 6.81
CA ARG A 45 12.67 3.31 5.93
C ARG A 45 14.12 3.16 6.35
N ASN A 46 14.39 3.32 7.64
CA ASN A 46 15.73 3.19 8.19
C ASN A 46 16.22 1.75 8.03
N PHE A 47 15.37 0.77 8.36
CA PHE A 47 15.67 -0.65 8.15
C PHE A 47 16.00 -0.97 6.69
N ALA A 48 15.19 -0.49 5.74
CA ALA A 48 15.40 -0.71 4.32
C ALA A 48 16.75 -0.13 3.86
N SER A 49 17.05 1.09 4.28
CA SER A 49 18.29 1.80 3.91
C SER A 49 19.55 1.12 4.47
N GLU A 50 19.49 0.62 5.71
CA GLU A 50 20.64 0.04 6.41
C GLU A 50 20.84 -1.45 6.11
N HIS A 51 19.77 -2.21 5.88
CA HIS A 51 19.83 -3.68 5.84
C HIS A 51 19.43 -4.31 4.51
N LEU A 52 18.59 -3.65 3.70
CA LEU A 52 18.11 -4.20 2.43
C LEU A 52 18.86 -3.59 1.24
N LYS A 53 18.83 -2.26 1.13
CA LYS A 53 19.35 -1.50 -0.01
C LYS A 53 20.80 -1.84 -0.39
N PRO A 54 21.76 -2.00 0.55
CA PRO A 54 23.14 -2.28 0.18
C PRO A 54 23.35 -3.62 -0.54
N ASN A 55 22.49 -4.61 -0.27
CA ASN A 55 22.64 -5.97 -0.79
C ASN A 55 21.57 -6.36 -1.82
N ALA A 56 20.60 -5.49 -2.11
CA ALA A 56 19.46 -5.79 -2.97
C ALA A 56 19.89 -6.29 -4.37
N ALA A 57 20.79 -5.58 -5.05
CA ALA A 57 21.27 -5.97 -6.38
C ALA A 57 22.02 -7.32 -6.39
N LYS A 58 22.73 -7.61 -5.30
CA LYS A 58 23.43 -8.89 -5.13
C LYS A 58 22.44 -10.03 -4.95
N HIS A 59 21.41 -9.85 -4.11
CA HIS A 59 20.37 -10.85 -3.90
C HIS A 59 19.60 -11.18 -5.17
N ASP A 60 19.33 -10.16 -6.00
CA ASP A 60 18.71 -10.33 -7.32
C ASP A 60 19.60 -11.15 -8.26
N THR A 61 20.86 -10.73 -8.43
CA THR A 61 21.83 -11.42 -9.30
C THR A 61 22.08 -12.87 -8.88
N GLU A 62 22.16 -13.14 -7.58
CA GLU A 62 22.41 -14.47 -7.01
C GLU A 62 21.14 -15.32 -6.87
N ALA A 63 19.96 -14.78 -7.16
CA ALA A 63 18.66 -15.41 -6.90
C ALA A 63 18.55 -15.98 -5.47
N ARG A 64 19.10 -15.26 -4.50
CA ARG A 64 19.24 -15.74 -3.11
C ARG A 64 18.28 -15.03 -2.17
N PHE A 65 17.51 -15.82 -1.42
CA PHE A 65 16.61 -15.29 -0.40
C PHE A 65 17.38 -14.67 0.79
N PRO A 66 17.05 -13.44 1.22
CA PRO A 66 17.75 -12.72 2.28
C PRO A 66 17.27 -13.14 3.69
N PHE A 67 17.71 -14.32 4.16
CA PHE A 67 17.30 -14.85 5.47
C PHE A 67 17.64 -13.93 6.66
N GLU A 68 18.81 -13.29 6.65
CA GLU A 68 19.27 -12.46 7.78
C GLU A 68 18.41 -11.20 7.98
N PRO A 69 18.14 -10.37 6.96
CA PRO A 69 17.18 -9.27 7.09
C PRO A 69 15.78 -9.73 7.50
N ILE A 70 15.31 -10.87 7.00
CA ILE A 70 13.97 -11.38 7.32
C ILE A 70 13.86 -11.80 8.79
N LYS A 71 14.90 -12.43 9.36
CA LYS A 71 14.95 -12.71 10.80
C LYS A 71 14.91 -11.44 11.64
N LYS A 72 15.60 -10.38 11.21
CA LYS A 72 15.56 -9.08 11.89
C LYS A 72 14.15 -8.47 11.83
N LEU A 73 13.50 -8.47 10.67
CA LEU A 73 12.11 -8.01 10.53
C LEU A 73 11.15 -8.81 11.43
N ALA A 74 11.37 -10.12 11.57
CA ALA A 74 10.59 -10.95 12.49
C ALA A 74 10.81 -10.54 13.96
N SER A 75 12.06 -10.26 14.36
CA SER A 75 12.37 -9.81 15.72
C SER A 75 11.80 -8.42 16.04
N MET A 76 11.62 -7.56 15.03
CA MET A 76 10.94 -6.27 15.15
C MET A 76 9.40 -6.41 15.18
N GLY A 77 8.85 -7.60 14.97
CA GLY A 77 7.41 -7.85 14.95
C GLY A 77 6.71 -7.50 13.63
N LEU A 78 7.42 -6.97 12.64
CA LEU A 78 6.82 -6.55 11.36
C LEU A 78 6.30 -7.73 10.53
N MET A 79 6.86 -8.94 10.69
CA MET A 79 6.35 -10.16 10.06
C MET A 79 4.99 -10.62 10.63
N GLY A 80 4.60 -10.09 11.80
CA GLY A 80 3.31 -10.33 12.46
C GLY A 80 2.53 -9.04 12.72
N ALA A 81 2.74 -8.01 11.87
CA ALA A 81 2.25 -6.66 12.10
C ALA A 81 0.75 -6.61 12.46
N CYS A 82 -0.11 -7.22 11.66
CA CYS A 82 -1.57 -7.21 11.86
C CYS A 82 -2.10 -8.37 12.72
N VAL A 83 -1.22 -9.18 13.30
CA VAL A 83 -1.63 -10.30 14.16
C VAL A 83 -1.99 -9.76 15.55
N ASP A 84 -3.00 -10.38 16.18
CA ASP A 84 -3.43 -10.04 17.54
C ASP A 84 -2.24 -10.12 18.53
N PRO A 85 -2.01 -9.09 19.35
CA PRO A 85 -0.96 -9.11 20.38
C PRO A 85 -1.01 -10.32 21.33
N LYS A 86 -2.19 -10.88 21.60
CA LYS A 86 -2.36 -12.11 22.40
C LYS A 86 -1.72 -13.35 21.76
N LYS A 87 -1.46 -13.30 20.45
CA LYS A 87 -0.81 -14.35 19.67
C LYS A 87 0.64 -13.99 19.29
N GLY A 88 1.20 -12.94 19.90
CA GLY A 88 2.57 -12.48 19.63
C GLY A 88 2.73 -11.57 18.42
N GLY A 89 1.63 -10.94 17.95
CA GLY A 89 1.67 -9.90 16.92
C GLY A 89 1.79 -8.48 17.45
N LEU A 90 1.80 -7.49 16.56
CA LEU A 90 1.83 -6.07 16.93
C LEU A 90 0.45 -5.41 16.97
N GLY A 91 -0.60 -6.04 16.44
CA GLY A 91 -1.94 -5.46 16.39
C GLY A 91 -2.05 -4.18 15.56
N LEU A 92 -1.16 -3.98 14.59
CA LEU A 92 -1.16 -2.82 13.70
C LEU A 92 -2.30 -2.87 12.69
N ASP A 93 -2.78 -1.70 12.28
CA ASP A 93 -3.75 -1.56 11.21
C ASP A 93 -3.12 -1.77 9.82
N TYR A 94 -3.97 -2.03 8.83
CA TYR A 94 -3.51 -2.32 7.47
C TYR A 94 -2.82 -1.15 6.78
N LEU A 95 -3.11 0.10 7.16
CA LEU A 95 -2.40 1.26 6.61
C LEU A 95 -0.97 1.31 7.16
N SER A 96 -0.77 1.05 8.46
CA SER A 96 0.57 0.89 9.04
C SER A 96 1.36 -0.23 8.34
N LEU A 97 0.72 -1.38 8.05
CA LEU A 97 1.36 -2.45 7.28
C LEU A 97 1.72 -2.00 5.85
N ALA A 98 0.82 -1.32 5.16
CA ALA A 98 1.06 -0.83 3.81
C ALA A 98 2.24 0.14 3.75
N LEU A 99 2.34 1.06 4.72
CA LEU A 99 3.46 2.00 4.85
C LEU A 99 4.79 1.25 5.08
N ALA A 100 4.80 0.25 5.96
CA ALA A 100 5.99 -0.56 6.18
C ALA A 100 6.42 -1.27 4.90
N VAL A 101 5.49 -1.91 4.19
CA VAL A 101 5.77 -2.62 2.93
C VAL A 101 6.27 -1.67 1.85
N GLU A 102 5.70 -0.48 1.73
CA GLU A 102 6.14 0.55 0.79
C GLU A 102 7.62 0.89 1.03
N GLU A 103 7.99 1.21 2.27
CA GLU A 103 9.36 1.59 2.60
C GLU A 103 10.35 0.44 2.44
N LEU A 104 9.95 -0.80 2.74
CA LEU A 104 10.78 -2.00 2.51
C LEU A 104 10.99 -2.31 1.03
N SER A 105 10.11 -1.84 0.14
CA SER A 105 10.15 -2.12 -1.31
C SER A 105 10.84 -1.01 -2.12
N ARG A 106 11.24 0.10 -1.49
CA ARG A 106 11.91 1.25 -2.12
C ARG A 106 13.37 1.00 -2.46
#